data_AF-A0A8X8CJ14-F1
#
_entry.id   AF-A0A8X8CJ14-F1
#
_cell.length_a   1.000
_cell.length_b   1.000
_cell.length_c   1.000
_cell.angle_alpha   90.00
_cell.angle_beta   90.00
_cell.angle_gamma   90.00
#
_symmetry.space_group_name_H-M   'P 1'
#
loop_
_entity.id
_entity.type
_entity.pdbx_description
1 polymer ?
#
loop_
_entity_poly.entity_id
_entity_poly.type
_entity_poly.pdbx_seq_one_letter_code
_entity_poly.pdbx_strand_id
1 'polypeptide(L)'
;MFSLEVQVENIVVVGHSCCGGIKGLMSSPDDRSSSTYVQEAVNVSLGNLLTYPFVREAVVNGAVSLKGAHYHFAKGTFELWDHLDFAISPSIAI
;
A
#
# COMPACT_ATOMS: atom_id res chain seq x y z
N MET A 1 -0.74 13.33 23.32
CA MET A 1 0.74 13.32 23.27
C MET A 1 1.17 12.00 22.65
N PHE A 2 1.33 11.94 21.33
CA PHE A 2 1.92 10.79 20.66
C PHE A 2 3.44 10.89 20.84
N SER A 3 3.98 10.12 21.77
CA SER A 3 5.42 9.89 21.85
C SER A 3 5.71 8.65 21.02
N LEU A 4 6.04 8.85 19.74
CA LEU A 4 6.63 7.83 18.89
C LEU A 4 8.14 8.12 18.87
N GLU A 5 8.92 7.28 19.55
CA GLU A 5 10.38 7.41 19.67
C GLU A 5 11.13 7.15 18.34
N VAL A 6 10.41 6.97 17.23
CA VAL A 6 10.97 6.85 15.88
C VAL A 6 10.23 7.81 14.96
N GLN A 7 10.94 8.83 14.47
CA GLN A 7 10.46 9.74 13.43
C GLN A 7 10.55 9.02 12.08
N VAL A 8 9.40 8.56 11.58
CA VAL A 8 9.30 7.91 10.26
C VAL A 8 8.86 8.94 9.24
N GLU A 9 9.61 9.10 8.15
CA GLU A 9 9.28 10.00 7.04
C GLU A 9 8.57 9.27 5.89
N ASN A 10 8.80 7.97 5.75
CA ASN A 10 8.32 7.17 4.62
C ASN A 10 7.75 5.84 5.10
N ILE A 11 6.51 5.54 4.72
CA ILE A 11 5.88 4.23 4.86
C ILE A 11 5.73 3.64 3.47
N VAL A 12 6.31 2.46 3.25
CA VAL A 12 6.24 1.75 1.97
C VAL A 12 5.57 0.40 2.16
N VAL A 13 4.46 0.16 1.46
CA VAL A 13 3.81 -1.15 1.40
C VAL A 13 4.37 -1.92 0.22
N VAL A 14 5.13 -2.98 0.49
CA VAL A 14 5.81 -3.77 -0.55
C VAL A 14 5.07 -5.07 -0.80
N GLY A 15 4.48 -5.19 -1.98
CA GLY A 15 4.00 -6.45 -2.53
C GLY A 15 5.13 -7.22 -3.23
N HIS A 16 4.94 -8.51 -3.49
CA HIS A 16 5.95 -9.30 -4.20
C HIS A 16 5.38 -10.36 -5.13
N SER A 17 6.16 -10.72 -6.14
CA SER A 17 5.82 -11.79 -7.09
C SER A 17 5.67 -13.14 -6.36
N CYS A 18 4.77 -13.98 -6.84
CA CYS A 18 4.54 -15.34 -6.32
C CYS A 18 4.17 -15.39 -4.84
N CYS A 19 3.47 -14.37 -4.33
CA CYS A 19 2.98 -14.36 -2.96
C CYS A 19 2.01 -15.53 -2.72
N GLY A 20 2.41 -16.49 -1.88
CA GLY A 20 1.59 -17.65 -1.52
C GLY A 20 0.27 -17.25 -0.87
N GLY A 21 0.25 -16.14 -0.11
CA GLY A 21 -0.97 -15.60 0.48
C GLY A 21 -1.96 -15.10 -0.57
N ILE A 22 -1.52 -14.27 -1.52
CA ILE A 22 -2.36 -13.80 -2.63
C ILE A 22 -2.82 -14.98 -3.50
N LYS A 23 -1.93 -15.93 -3.79
CA LYS A 23 -2.29 -17.14 -4.55
C LYS A 23 -3.32 -18.00 -3.82
N GLY A 24 -3.25 -18.11 -2.50
CA GLY A 24 -4.25 -18.81 -1.69
C GLY A 24 -5.58 -18.07 -1.61
N LEU A 25 -5.54 -16.73 -1.61
CA LEU A 25 -6.73 -15.88 -1.59
C LEU A 25 -7.47 -15.88 -2.94
N MET A 26 -6.72 -15.84 -4.05
CA MET A 26 -7.27 -15.85 -5.41
C MET A 26 -7.60 -17.29 -5.82
N SER A 27 -8.81 -17.74 -5.46
CA SER A 27 -9.29 -19.11 -5.69
C SER A 27 -9.92 -19.36 -7.06
N SER A 28 -9.93 -18.38 -7.97
CA SER A 28 -10.53 -18.48 -9.31
C SER A 28 -9.47 -18.55 -10.42
N PRO A 29 -9.68 -19.37 -11.47
CA PRO A 29 -8.78 -19.43 -12.64
C PRO A 29 -9.05 -18.23 -13.55
N ASP A 30 -8.75 -17.03 -13.09
CA ASP A 30 -8.79 -15.83 -13.93
C ASP A 30 -7.39 -15.62 -14.51
N ASP A 31 -7.31 -15.38 -15.82
CA ASP A 31 -6.08 -15.31 -16.61
C ASP A 31 -5.31 -13.98 -16.37
N ARG A 32 -5.53 -13.34 -15.21
CA ARG A 32 -4.78 -12.12 -14.83
C ARG A 32 -3.41 -12.50 -14.31
N SER A 33 -2.44 -11.66 -14.63
CA SER A 33 -1.08 -11.85 -14.16
C SER A 33 -1.00 -11.68 -12.63
N SER A 34 -0.12 -12.45 -12.01
CA SER A 34 0.16 -12.37 -10.56
C SER A 34 0.53 -10.96 -10.08
N SER A 35 1.04 -10.09 -10.96
CA SER A 35 1.42 -8.71 -10.61
C SER A 35 0.21 -7.82 -10.34
N THR A 36 -0.91 -8.02 -11.04
CA THR A 36 -2.11 -7.18 -10.90
C THR A 36 -2.74 -7.37 -9.52
N TYR A 37 -2.84 -8.63 -9.06
CA TYR A 37 -3.38 -8.94 -7.73
C TYR A 37 -2.50 -8.41 -6.59
N VAL A 38 -1.17 -8.43 -6.80
CA VAL A 38 -0.23 -7.89 -5.83
C VAL A 38 -0.39 -6.37 -5.73
N GLN A 39 -0.59 -5.68 -6.85
CA GLN A 39 -0.87 -4.24 -6.87
C GLN A 39 -2.19 -3.90 -6.18
N GLU A 40 -3.26 -4.66 -6.44
CA GLU A 40 -4.55 -4.50 -5.77
C GLU A 40 -4.43 -4.68 -4.24
N ALA A 41 -3.72 -5.71 -3.79
CA ALA A 41 -3.51 -5.97 -2.36
C ALA A 41 -2.68 -4.87 -1.66
N VAL A 42 -1.68 -4.34 -2.36
CA VAL A 42 -0.91 -3.17 -1.89
C VAL A 42 -1.83 -1.96 -1.76
N ASN A 43 -2.66 -1.66 -2.77
CA ASN A 43 -3.62 -0.55 -2.73
C ASN A 43 -4.63 -0.66 -1.58
N VAL A 44 -5.16 -1.85 -1.33
CA VAL A 44 -6.05 -2.11 -0.18
C VAL A 44 -5.32 -1.82 1.14
N SER A 45 -4.08 -2.28 1.27
CA SER A 45 -3.28 -2.06 2.48
C SER A 45 -2.96 -0.59 2.72
N LEU A 46 -2.72 0.18 1.64
CA LEU A 46 -2.52 1.63 1.70
C LEU A 46 -3.81 2.35 2.13
N GLY A 47 -4.97 1.93 1.61
CA GLY A 47 -6.27 2.41 2.07
C GLY A 47 -6.51 2.11 3.56
N ASN A 48 -6.13 0.91 4.02
CA ASN A 48 -6.22 0.54 5.44
C ASN A 48 -5.31 1.42 6.31
N LEU A 49 -4.10 1.75 5.85
CA LEU A 49 -3.21 2.65 6.58
C LEU A 49 -3.82 4.04 6.78
N LEU A 50 -4.52 4.56 5.77
CA LEU A 50 -5.25 5.82 5.89
C LEU A 50 -6.43 5.77 6.86
N THR A 51 -6.90 4.60 7.29
CA THR A 51 -7.95 4.50 8.33
C THR A 51 -7.44 4.87 9.72
N TYR A 52 -6.14 4.70 9.99
CA TYR A 52 -5.54 5.06 11.27
C TYR A 52 -5.42 6.59 11.39
N PRO A 53 -6.01 7.22 12.43
CA PRO A 53 -6.02 8.68 12.55
C PRO A 53 -4.62 9.32 12.52
N PHE A 54 -3.66 8.73 13.26
CA PHE A 54 -2.29 9.24 13.32
C PHE A 54 -1.54 9.16 11.99
N VAL A 55 -1.79 8.12 11.18
CA VAL A 55 -1.19 7.98 9.84
C VAL A 55 -1.81 8.99 8.90
N ARG A 56 -3.16 9.06 8.90
CA ARG A 56 -3.91 9.99 8.07
C ARG A 56 -3.50 11.44 8.30
N GLU A 57 -3.44 11.86 9.56
CA GLU A 57 -3.01 13.20 9.94
C GLU A 57 -1.57 13.48 9.51
N ALA A 58 -0.65 12.52 9.71
CA ALA A 58 0.75 12.67 9.30
C ALA A 58 0.91 12.79 7.78
N VAL A 59 0.11 12.05 6.99
CA VAL A 59 0.11 12.13 5.52
C VAL A 59 -0.48 13.46 5.05
N VAL A 60 -1.62 13.88 5.61
CA VAL A 60 -2.28 15.16 5.27
C VAL A 60 -1.38 16.36 5.60
N ASN A 61 -0.65 16.30 6.71
CA ASN A 61 0.28 17.35 7.12
C ASN A 61 1.63 17.29 6.37
N GLY A 62 1.81 16.33 5.45
CA GLY A 62 3.06 16.14 4.70
C GLY A 62 4.23 15.63 5.55
N ALA A 63 4.00 15.20 6.80
CA ALA A 63 5.02 14.67 7.69
C ALA A 63 5.44 13.24 7.33
N VAL A 64 4.54 12.48 6.70
CA VAL A 64 4.78 11.09 6.25
C VAL A 64 4.37 10.94 4.79
N SER A 65 5.25 10.36 3.98
CA SER A 65 4.92 9.89 2.63
C SER A 65 4.47 8.43 2.66
N LEU A 66 3.36 8.13 1.97
CA LEU A 66 2.82 6.78 1.85
C LEU A 66 2.97 6.29 0.40
N LYS A 67 3.65 5.16 0.19
CA LYS A 67 3.95 4.63 -1.15
C LYS A 67 3.67 3.13 -1.26
N GLY A 68 3.28 2.69 -2.44
CA GLY A 68 3.24 1.26 -2.79
C GLY A 68 4.50 0.83 -3.52
N ALA A 69 4.85 -0.45 -3.46
CA ALA A 69 5.94 -1.00 -4.24
C ALA A 69 5.71 -2.46 -4.61
N HIS A 70 6.40 -2.92 -5.65
CA HIS A 70 6.46 -4.31 -6.06
C HIS A 70 7.89 -4.81 -6.17
N TYR A 71 8.15 -5.94 -5.51
CA TYR A 71 9.42 -6.64 -5.61
C TYR A 71 9.27 -7.94 -6.42
N HIS A 72 10.00 -8.03 -7.53
CA HIS A 72 10.06 -9.24 -8.35
C HIS A 72 11.27 -10.09 -7.95
N PHE A 73 11.04 -11.19 -7.23
CA PHE A 73 12.10 -12.08 -6.76
C PHE A 73 12.93 -12.70 -7.90
N ALA A 74 12.27 -13.18 -8.96
CA ALA A 74 12.95 -13.86 -10.06
C ALA A 74 13.84 -12.92 -10.89
N LYS A 75 13.47 -11.64 -10.98
CA LYS A 75 14.20 -10.63 -11.76
C LYS A 75 15.13 -9.77 -10.90
N GLY A 76 14.97 -9.80 -9.58
CA GLY A 76 15.68 -8.93 -8.64
C GLY A 76 15.32 -7.45 -8.79
N THR A 77 14.15 -7.12 -9.36
CA THR A 77 13.75 -5.73 -9.64
C THR A 77 12.78 -5.21 -8.58
N PHE A 78 12.95 -3.94 -8.21
CA PHE A 78 12.08 -3.20 -7.30
C PHE A 78 11.43 -2.04 -8.05
N GLU A 79 10.11 -1.99 -8.02
CA GLU A 79 9.30 -0.95 -8.66
C GLU A 79 8.55 -0.18 -7.57
N LEU A 80 8.76 1.14 -7.51
CA LEU A 80 8.06 2.03 -6.59
C LEU A 80 6.89 2.68 -7.32
N TRP A 81 5.72 2.72 -6.68
CA TRP A 81 4.53 3.36 -7.20
C TRP A 81 4.33 4.69 -6.47
N ASP A 82 4.72 5.78 -7.15
CA ASP A 82 4.81 7.12 -6.57
C ASP A 82 3.48 7.91 -6.59
N HIS A 83 2.43 7.37 -7.20
CA HIS A 83 1.12 8.02 -7.29
C HIS A 83 0.01 7.09 -6.81
N LEU A 84 -0.37 7.22 -5.54
CA LEU A 84 -1.73 6.89 -5.16
C LEU A 84 -2.58 8.13 -5.42
N ASP A 85 -3.28 8.12 -6.55
CA ASP A 85 -4.42 9.00 -6.80
C ASP A 85 -5.60 8.55 -5.91
N PHE A 86 -5.41 8.57 -4.60
CA PHE A 86 -6.55 8.63 -3.70
C PHE A 86 -7.07 10.05 -3.86
N ALA A 87 -8.03 10.24 -4.76
CA ALA A 87 -8.89 11.42 -4.68
C ALA A 87 -9.47 11.38 -3.26
N ILE A 88 -8.87 12.14 -2.35
CA ILE A 88 -9.39 12.39 -1.01
C ILE A 88 -10.61 13.26 -1.24
N SER A 89 -11.70 12.67 -1.74
CA SER A 89 -13.00 13.31 -1.68
C SER A 89 -13.37 13.31 -0.20
N PRO A 90 -13.60 14.48 0.44
CA PRO A 90 -13.93 14.57 1.85
C PRO A 90 -15.33 14.01 2.19
N SER A 91 -15.91 13.18 1.32
CA SER A 91 -17.28 12.69 1.44
C SER A 91 -17.33 11.30 2.08
N ILE A 92 -16.94 11.21 3.35
CA ILE A 92 -17.61 10.37 4.36
C ILE A 92 -17.67 11.26 5.61
N ALA A 93 -18.63 12.19 5.57
CA ALA A 93 -19.26 12.68 6.78
C ALA A 93 -20.43 11.72 7.05
N ILE A 94 -20.45 11.14 8.25
CA ILE A 94 -21.58 10.37 8.79
C ILE A 94 -22.78 11.31 8.97
#